data_AF-A0A930UY98-F1
#
_entry.id   AF-A0A930UY98-F1
#
_cell.length_a   1.000
_cell.length_b   1.000
_cell.length_c   1.000
_cell.angle_alpha   90.00
_cell.angle_beta   90.00
_cell.angle_gamma   90.00
#
_symmetry.space_group_name_H-M   'P 1'
#
loop_
_entity.id
_entity.type
_entity.pdbx_description
1 polymer ?
#
loop_
_entity_poly.entity_id
_entity_poly.type
_entity_poly.pdbx_seq_one_letter_code
_entity_poly.pdbx_strand_id
1 'polypeptide(L)' 'MTQTPLDPATTAPLVLDYQPGIVDRLPHPDPDAQPARGREVLDLARTHGLTVGFVRVGLSDEGAAGVPSAPTPTPTSRPS' A
#
# COMPACT_ATOMS: atom_id res chain seq x y z
N MET A 1 24.08 -8.65 6.34
CA MET A 1 23.14 -7.58 5.92
C MET A 1 23.46 -6.35 6.73
N THR A 2 23.77 -5.22 6.10
CA THR A 2 23.98 -3.94 6.80
C THR A 2 22.65 -3.22 6.91
N GLN A 3 22.25 -2.88 8.13
CA GLN A 3 21.01 -2.17 8.41
C GLN A 3 21.32 -0.68 8.54
N THR A 4 20.66 0.15 7.76
CA THR A 4 20.78 1.62 7.86
C THR A 4 19.81 2.13 8.91
N PRO A 5 20.28 2.82 9.97
CA PRO A 5 19.39 3.46 10.94
C PRO A 5 18.52 4.52 10.27
N LEU A 6 17.25 4.61 10.66
CA LEU A 6 16.36 5.68 10.23
C LEU A 6 16.46 6.85 11.22
N ASP A 7 16.77 8.04 10.72
CA ASP A 7 16.76 9.29 11.50
C ASP A 7 15.38 9.96 11.38
N PRO A 8 14.61 10.12 12.47
CA PRO A 8 13.30 10.76 12.43
C PRO A 8 13.31 12.20 11.91
N ALA A 9 14.41 12.93 12.03
CA ALA A 9 14.51 14.32 11.55
C ALA A 9 14.58 14.42 10.02
N THR A 10 14.95 13.34 9.34
CA THR A 10 15.14 13.28 7.88
C THR A 10 14.36 12.16 7.21
N THR A 11 13.53 11.44 7.96
CA THR A 11 12.73 10.30 7.49
C THR A 11 11.24 10.57 7.64
N ALA A 12 10.47 10.21 6.61
CA ALA A 12 9.01 10.27 6.62
C ALA A 12 8.44 9.01 5.96
N PRO A 13 7.55 8.23 6.62
CA PRO A 13 6.82 7.17 5.95
C PRO A 13 5.76 7.74 4.99
N LEU A 14 5.60 7.07 3.85
CA LEU A 14 4.57 7.38 2.87
C LEU A 14 3.52 6.26 2.85
N VAL A 15 2.28 6.59 3.18
CA VAL A 15 1.14 5.68 3.11
C VAL A 15 0.49 5.81 1.74
N LEU A 16 0.67 4.80 0.90
CA LEU A 16 0.20 4.77 -0.48
C LEU A 16 -1.06 3.90 -0.59
N ASP A 17 -2.11 4.46 -1.19
CA ASP A 17 -3.32 3.74 -1.64
C ASP A 17 -4.04 2.90 -0.58
N TYR A 18 -3.89 3.29 0.68
CA TYR A 18 -4.46 2.62 1.83
C TYR A 18 -5.93 3.02 2.06
N GLN A 19 -6.77 2.79 1.05
CA GLN A 19 -8.19 3.14 1.03
C GLN A 19 -9.07 1.89 0.90
N PRO A 20 -10.31 1.89 1.44
CA PRO A 20 -11.18 0.71 1.50
C PRO A 20 -11.26 -0.08 0.19
N GLY A 21 -11.59 0.57 -0.94
CA GLY A 21 -11.69 -0.11 -2.24
C GLY A 21 -10.40 -0.73 -2.82
N ILE A 22 -9.22 -0.44 -2.26
CA ILE A 22 -7.94 -1.06 -2.62
C ILE A 22 -7.58 -2.16 -1.61
N VAL A 23 -7.63 -1.85 -0.31
CA VAL A 23 -7.26 -2.78 0.76
C VAL A 23 -8.22 -3.99 0.78
N ASP A 24 -9.51 -3.77 0.52
CA ASP A 24 -10.53 -4.81 0.48
C ASP A 24 -10.29 -5.86 -0.64
N ARG A 25 -9.44 -5.53 -1.63
CA ARG A 25 -9.10 -6.44 -2.75
C ARG A 25 -7.91 -7.34 -2.47
N LEU A 26 -7.19 -7.13 -1.36
CA LEU A 26 -6.03 -7.94 -1.01
C LEU A 26 -6.50 -9.31 -0.52
N PRO A 27 -5.92 -10.42 -1.01
CA PRO A 27 -6.26 -11.74 -0.51
C PRO A 27 -5.73 -11.87 0.93
N HIS A 28 -6.63 -11.77 1.90
CA HIS A 28 -6.29 -11.90 3.32
C HIS A 28 -7.33 -12.75 4.05
N PRO A 29 -6.91 -13.67 4.94
CA PRO A 29 -7.83 -14.49 5.72
C PRO A 29 -8.62 -13.69 6.78
N ASP A 30 -8.16 -12.50 7.12
CA ASP A 30 -8.78 -11.57 8.06
C ASP A 30 -8.79 -10.16 7.44
N PRO A 31 -9.97 -9.58 7.17
CA PRO A 31 -10.10 -8.26 6.54
C PRO A 31 -9.58 -7.12 7.42
N ASP A 32 -9.55 -7.28 8.75
CA ASP A 32 -9.15 -6.23 9.68
C ASP A 32 -7.63 -6.25 9.98
N ALA A 33 -6.97 -7.37 9.67
CA ALA A 33 -5.55 -7.56 9.96
C ALA A 33 -4.66 -6.53 9.26
N GLN A 34 -5.00 -6.13 8.04
CA GLN A 34 -4.23 -5.09 7.36
C GLN A 34 -4.43 -3.73 8.01
N PRO A 35 -5.65 -3.18 8.11
CA PRO A 35 -5.89 -1.91 8.79
C PRO A 35 -5.24 -1.79 10.17
N ALA A 36 -5.26 -2.88 10.95
CA ALA A 36 -4.57 -2.95 12.25
C ALA A 36 -3.05 -2.75 12.12
N ARG A 37 -2.38 -3.44 11.20
CA ARG A 37 -0.93 -3.23 10.95
C ARG A 37 -0.62 -1.81 10.47
N GLY A 38 -1.46 -1.25 9.60
CA GLY A 38 -1.33 0.13 9.17
C GLY A 38 -1.39 1.10 10.35
N ARG A 39 -2.30 0.85 11.29
CA ARG A 39 -2.42 1.61 12.54
C ARG A 39 -1.16 1.53 13.39
N GLU A 40 -0.63 0.32 13.60
CA GLU A 40 0.59 0.10 14.38
C GLU A 40 1.79 0.86 13.81
N VAL A 41 1.99 0.82 12.49
CA VAL A 41 3.08 1.55 11.82
C VAL A 41 2.92 3.07 12.00
N LEU A 42 1.70 3.59 11.87
CA LEU A 42 1.43 5.01 12.05
C LEU A 42 1.65 5.47 13.50
N ASP A 43 1.24 4.66 14.47
CA ASP A 43 1.39 4.99 15.88
C ASP A 43 2.87 4.92 16.29
N LEU A 44 3.65 3.97 15.74
CA LEU A 44 5.10 3.94 15.89
C LEU A 44 5.76 5.19 15.29
N ALA A 45 5.40 5.55 14.06
CA ALA A 45 5.96 6.73 13.39
C ALA A 45 5.71 8.01 14.19
N ARG A 46 4.48 8.19 14.70
CA ARG A 46 4.10 9.33 15.54
C ARG A 46 4.84 9.35 16.87
N THR A 47 4.99 8.19 17.51
CA THR A 47 5.73 8.05 18.78
C THR A 47 7.18 8.52 18.63
N HIS A 48 7.78 8.29 17.48
CA HIS A 48 9.14 8.73 17.17
C HIS A 48 9.22 10.12 16.52
N GLY A 49 8.12 10.85 16.41
CA GLY A 49 8.09 12.22 15.87
C GLY A 49 8.24 12.31 14.35
N LEU A 50 8.03 11.22 13.60
CA LEU A 50 8.10 11.25 12.14
C LEU A 50 6.88 11.97 11.55
N THR A 51 7.13 12.76 10.51
CA THR A 51 6.06 13.27 9.65
C THR A 51 5.55 12.14 8.76
N VAL A 52 4.23 11.93 8.70
CA VAL A 52 3.63 10.90 7.84
C VAL A 52 2.99 11.56 6.62
N GLY A 53 3.40 11.13 5.42
CA GLY A 53 2.75 11.52 4.16
C GLY A 53 1.69 10.51 3.75
N PHE A 54 0.55 10.98 3.26
CA PHE A 54 -0.52 10.14 2.70
C PHE A 54 -0.69 10.43 1.22
N VAL A 55 -0.74 9.38 0.41
CA VAL A 55 -0.97 9.45 -1.03
C VAL A 55 -2.15 8.55 -1.36
N ARG A 56 -3.11 9.11 -2.10
CA ARG A 56 -4.31 8.41 -2.53
C ARG A 56 -4.42 8.48 -4.04
N VAL A 57 -4.74 7.35 -4.66
CA VAL A 57 -5.29 7.32 -6.01
C VAL A 57 -6.65 8.02 -6.00
N GLY A 58 -6.74 9.10 -6.78
CA GLY A 58 -7.97 9.74 -7.19
C GLY A 58 -7.99 9.79 -8.71
N LEU A 59 -8.43 8.71 -9.35
CA LEU A 59 -8.76 8.79 -10.77
C LEU A 59 -10.10 9.53 -10.87
N SER A 60 -10.15 10.58 -11.67
CA SER A 60 -11.42 11.05 -12.22
C SER A 60 -12.01 9.96 -13.11
N ASP A 61 -13.31 10.04 -13.43
CA ASP A 61 -13.92 9.12 -14.39
C ASP A 61 -13.15 9.07 -15.73
N GLU A 62 -12.63 10.22 -16.17
CA GLU A 62 -11.76 10.33 -17.35
C GLU A 62 -10.39 9.65 -17.16
N GLY A 63 -9.80 9.76 -15.96
CA GLY A 63 -8.55 9.08 -15.62
C GLY A 63 -8.70 7.56 -15.57
N ALA A 64 -9.87 7.07 -15.15
CA ALA A 64 -10.17 5.64 -15.12
C ALA A 64 -10.27 5.04 -16.52
N ALA A 65 -10.84 5.77 -17.49
CA ALA A 65 -10.94 5.33 -18.88
C ALA A 65 -9.58 5.13 -19.57
N GLY A 66 -8.53 5.82 -19.09
CA GLY A 66 -7.17 5.68 -19.60
C GLY A 66 -6.36 4.53 -18.99
N VAL A 67 -6.87 3.85 -17.95
CA VAL A 67 -6.16 2.72 -17.33
C VAL A 67 -6.26 1.50 -18.26
N PRO A 68 -5.13 0.94 -18.73
CA PRO A 68 -5.15 -0.26 -19.54
C PRO A 68 -5.85 -1.39 -18.78
N SER A 69 -6.77 -2.09 -19.45
CA SER A 69 -7.36 -3.30 -18.86
C SER A 69 -6.23 -4.28 -18.51
N ALA A 70 -6.29 -4.88 -17.32
CA ALA A 70 -5.29 -5.84 -16.88
C ALA A 70 -5.09 -6.92 -17.94
N PRO A 71 -3.85 -7.30 -18.28
CA PRO A 71 -3.62 -8.33 -19.28
C PRO A 71 -4.29 -9.62 -18.80
N THR A 72 -5.12 -10.21 -19.67
CA THR A 72 -5.67 -11.55 -19.42
C THR A 72 -4.51 -12.50 -19.12
N PRO A 73 -4.48 -13.17 -17.96
CA PRO A 73 -3.40 -14.10 -17.66
C PRO A 73 -3.44 -15.21 -18.71
N THR A 74 -2.41 -15.27 -19.55
CA THR A 74 -2.25 -16.34 -20.53
C THR A 74 -2.07 -17.64 -19.76
N PRO A 75 -2.93 -18.67 -19.95
CA PRO A 75 -2.73 -19.94 -19.28
C PRO A 75 -1.40 -20.51 -19.72
N THR A 76 -0.44 -20.57 -18.78
CA THR A 76 0.87 -21.17 -19.04
C THR A 76 0.64 -22.68 -19.08
N SER A 77 0.67 -23.27 -20.28
CA SER A 77 0.66 -24.71 -20.45
C SER A 77 1.86 -25.30 -19.69
N ARG A 78 1.57 -26.02 -18.59
CA ARG A 78 2.58 -26.79 -17.87
C ARG A 78 2.98 -27.97 -18.76
N PRO A 79 4.28 -28.13 -19.11
CA PRO A 79 4.70 -29.33 -19.83
C PRO A 79 4.51 -30.55 -18.91
N SER A 80 3.91 -31.59 -19.49
CA SER A 80 3.61 -32.89 -18.86
C SER A 80 4.86 -33.65 -18.42
#